data_AF-A0A0D5YSD8-F1
#
_entry.id   AF-A0A0D5YSD8-F1
#
_cell.length_a   1.000
_cell.length_b   1.000
_cell.length_c   1.000
_cell.angle_alpha   90.00
_cell.angle_beta   90.00
_cell.angle_gamma   90.00
#
_symmetry.space_group_name_H-M   'P 1'
#
loop_
_entity.id
_entity.type
_entity.pdbx_description
1 polymer ?
#
loop_
_entity_poly.entity_id
_entity_poly.type
_entity_poly.pdbx_seq_one_letter_code
_entity_poly.pdbx_strand_id
1 'polypeptide(L)' 'MANQQIWKYANRIGANMFVWLGIVLTVFGILIYVLWPKSAVIISLFVMLLGMGVGIYWCETQLNRDFDKNGNPKSNR' A
#
# COMPACT_ATOMS: atom_id res chain seq x y z
N MET A 1 -11.80 11.41 -5.94
CA MET A 1 -12.32 11.32 -4.56
C MET A 1 -13.29 12.47 -4.33
N ALA A 2 -14.53 12.18 -3.93
CA ALA A 2 -15.63 13.13 -4.05
C ALA A 2 -15.78 14.14 -2.88
N ASN A 3 -15.15 13.91 -1.72
CA ASN A 3 -15.17 14.85 -0.60
C ASN A 3 -13.89 14.79 0.26
N GLN A 4 -13.77 15.69 1.25
CA GLN A 4 -12.60 15.75 2.14
C GLN A 4 -12.52 14.60 3.15
N GLN A 5 -13.65 14.01 3.53
CA GLN A 5 -13.67 12.92 4.49
C GLN A 5 -13.01 11.66 3.92
N ILE A 6 -13.38 11.26 2.69
CA ILE A 6 -12.77 10.11 2.01
C ILE A 6 -11.29 10.36 1.72
N TRP A 7 -10.90 11.61 1.43
CA TRP A 7 -9.50 11.97 1.18
C TRP A 7 -8.64 11.84 2.44
N LYS A 8 -9.12 12.33 3.59
CA LYS A 8 -8.44 12.15 4.88
C LYS A 8 -8.33 10.68 5.28
N TYR A 9 -9.38 9.89 5.02
CA TYR A 9 -9.37 8.46 5.28
C TYR A 9 -8.35 7.72 4.42
N ALA A 10 -8.39 7.94 3.10
CA ALA A 10 -7.44 7.37 2.14
C ALA A 10 -5.99 7.68 2.53
N ASN A 11 -5.71 8.94 2.89
CA ASN A 11 -4.35 9.33 3.29
C ASN A 11 -3.91 8.68 4.60
N ARG A 12 -4.79 8.55 5.59
CA ARG A 12 -4.45 7.90 6.86
C ARG A 12 -4.09 6.43 6.65
N ILE A 13 -4.87 5.71 5.85
CA ILE A 13 -4.61 4.31 5.52
C ILE A 13 -3.37 4.19 4.64
N GLY A 14 -3.26 5.01 3.60
CA GLY A 14 -2.13 5.02 2.69
C GLY A 14 -0.82 5.27 3.42
N ALA A 15 -0.78 6.24 4.34
CA ALA A 15 0.40 6.52 5.14
C ALA A 15 0.82 5.32 6.00
N ASN A 16 -0.11 4.71 6.74
CA ASN A 16 0.17 3.51 7.53
C ASN A 16 0.64 2.34 6.65
N MET A 17 0.02 2.16 5.50
CA MET A 17 0.39 1.13 4.53
C MET A 17 1.82 1.33 4.01
N PHE A 18 2.20 2.56 3.64
CA PHE A 18 3.55 2.85 3.16
C PHE A 18 4.62 2.60 4.23
N VAL A 19 4.33 2.91 5.50
CA VAL A 19 5.24 2.60 6.61
C VAL A 19 5.45 1.09 6.72
N TRP A 20 4.37 0.30 6.76
CA TRP A 20 4.47 -1.16 6.83
C TRP A 20 5.15 -1.76 5.60
N LEU A 21 4.81 -1.28 4.41
CA LEU A 21 5.44 -1.71 3.15
C LEU A 21 6.94 -1.42 3.18
N GLY A 22 7.36 -0.24 3.65
CA GLY A 22 8.77 0.13 3.77
C GLY A 22 9.53 -0.77 4.73
N ILE A 23 8.93 -1.13 5.88
CA ILE A 23 9.54 -2.08 6.83
C ILE A 23 9.72 -3.45 6.17
N VAL A 24 8.67 -3.98 5.53
CA VAL A 24 8.71 -5.29 4.86
C VAL A 24 9.75 -5.31 3.74
N LEU A 25 9.75 -4.30 2.87
CA LEU A 25 10.71 -4.18 1.78
C LEU A 25 12.15 -4.06 2.27
N THR A 26 12.38 -3.36 3.39
CA THR A 26 13.71 -3.22 3.98
C THR A 26 14.23 -4.57 4.48
N VAL A 27 13.42 -5.30 5.25
CA VAL A 27 13.80 -6.64 5.75
C VAL A 27 14.03 -7.59 4.58
N PHE A 28 13.15 -7.57 3.58
CA PHE A 28 13.26 -8.43 2.40
C PHE A 28 14.50 -8.10 1.56
N GLY A 29 14.82 -6.81 1.38
CA GLY A 29 16.01 -6.36 0.67
C GLY A 29 17.30 -6.82 1.34
N ILE A 30 17.38 -6.76 2.67
CA ILE A 30 18.53 -7.27 3.44
C ILE A 30 18.68 -8.78 3.22
N LEU A 31 17.59 -9.54 3.29
CA LEU A 31 17.62 -11.00 3.08
C LEU A 31 18.09 -11.37 1.67
N ILE A 32 17.57 -10.70 0.63
CA ILE A 32 17.99 -10.96 -0.74
C ILE A 32 19.46 -10.57 -0.94
N TYR A 33 19.90 -9.46 -0.37
CA TYR A 33 21.28 -9.01 -0.51
C TYR A 33 22.28 -10.04 0.04
N VAL A 34 21.95 -10.69 1.17
CA VAL A 34 22.78 -11.75 1.76
C VAL A 34 22.78 -13.03 0.91
N LEU A 35 21.65 -13.41 0.32
CA LEU A 35 21.51 -14.67 -0.42
C LEU A 35 21.93 -14.58 -1.90
N TRP A 36 21.60 -13.49 -2.58
CA TRP A 36 21.81 -13.28 -4.03
C TRP A 36 22.28 -11.85 -4.35
N PRO A 37 23.49 -11.44 -3.92
CA PRO A 37 23.96 -10.06 -4.03
C PRO A 37 24.00 -9.53 -5.47
N LYS A 38 24.32 -10.38 -6.46
CA LYS A 38 24.42 -9.99 -7.88
C LYS A 38 23.07 -9.60 -8.49
N SER A 39 21.97 -10.20 -8.03
CA SER A 39 20.62 -9.98 -8.56
C SER A 39 19.74 -9.18 -7.61
N ALA A 40 20.24 -8.85 -6.41
CA ALA A 40 19.47 -8.27 -5.32
C ALA A 40 18.78 -6.95 -5.71
N VAL A 41 19.44 -6.09 -6.46
CA VAL A 41 18.89 -4.80 -6.90
C VAL A 41 17.67 -5.00 -7.79
N ILE A 42 17.79 -5.88 -8.80
CA ILE A 42 16.69 -6.15 -9.75
C ILE A 42 15.51 -6.80 -9.03
N ILE A 43 15.76 -7.81 -8.20
CA ILE A 43 14.70 -8.50 -7.45
C ILE A 43 13.98 -7.51 -6.52
N SER A 44 14.73 -6.68 -5.79
CA SER A 44 14.17 -5.68 -4.87
C SER A 44 13.31 -4.66 -5.61
N LEU A 45 13.73 -4.22 -6.80
CA LEU A 45 12.96 -3.31 -7.65
C LEU A 45 11.62 -3.94 -8.07
N PHE A 46 11.63 -5.19 -8.55
CA PHE A 46 10.41 -5.91 -8.92
C PHE A 46 9.45 -6.06 -7.74
N VAL A 47 9.99 -6.43 -6.58
CA VAL A 47 9.17 -6.63 -5.36
C VAL A 47 8.58 -5.31 -4.87
N MET A 48 9.33 -4.20 -4.96
CA MET A 48 8.83 -2.87 -4.64
C MET A 48 7.65 -2.49 -5.55
N LEU A 49 7.78 -2.67 -6.86
CA LEU A 49 6.71 -2.35 -7.82
C LEU A 49 5.44 -3.18 -7.57
N LEU A 50 5.60 -4.49 -7.34
CA LEU A 50 4.49 -5.37 -6.99
C LEU A 50 3.84 -4.96 -5.66
N GLY A 51 4.65 -4.65 -4.65
CA GLY A 51 4.18 -4.20 -3.34
C GLY A 51 3.38 -2.91 -3.41
N MET A 52 3.82 -1.95 -4.23
CA MET A 52 3.07 -0.72 -4.49
C MET A 52 1.73 -1.00 -5.17
N GLY A 53 1.71 -1.85 -6.20
CA GLY A 53 0.48 -2.23 -6.89
C GLY A 53 -0.55 -2.89 -5.97
N VAL A 54 -0.10 -3.86 -5.17
CA VAL A 54 -0.95 -4.53 -4.16
C VAL A 54 -1.45 -3.53 -3.11
N GLY A 55 -0.59 -2.60 -2.66
CA GLY A 55 -0.97 -1.57 -1.71
C GLY A 55 -2.06 -0.64 -2.25
N ILE A 56 -1.91 -0.15 -3.48
CA ILE A 56 -2.92 0.70 -4.13
C ILE A 56 -4.25 -0.05 -4.25
N TYR A 57 -4.23 -1.29 -4.71
CA TYR A 57 -5.43 -2.13 -4.83
C TYR A 57 -6.11 -2.37 -3.47
N TRP A 58 -5.33 -2.61 -2.42
CA TRP A 58 -5.86 -2.79 -1.06
C TRP A 58 -6.50 -1.49 -0.53
N CYS A 59 -5.85 -0.34 -0.76
CA CYS A 59 -6.40 0.97 -0.42
C CYS A 59 -7.73 1.21 -1.12
N GLU A 60 -7.81 0.94 -2.43
CA GLU A 60 -9.06 1.04 -3.21
C GLU A 60 -10.15 0.10 -2.67
N THR A 61 -9.78 -1.12 -2.27
CA THR A 61 -10.72 -2.09 -1.69
C THR A 61 -11.28 -1.60 -0.35
N GLN A 62 -10.45 -1.02 0.53
CA GLN A 62 -10.93 -0.41 1.78
C GLN A 62 -11.83 0.79 1.53
N LEU A 63 -11.44 1.66 0.59
CA LEU A 63 -12.26 2.80 0.19
C LEU A 63 -13.63 2.36 -0.33
N ASN A 64 -13.67 1.36 -1.22
CA ASN A 64 -14.92 0.82 -1.75
C ASN A 64 -15.74 0.08 -0.69
N ARG A 65 -15.13 -0.45 0.36
CA ARG A 65 -15.85 -1.08 1.48
C ARG A 65 -16.53 -0.04 2.36
N ASP A 66 -15.84 1.05 2.68
CA ASP A 66 -16.27 1.99 3.70
C ASP A 66 -17.00 3.23 3.11
N PHE A 67 -16.83 3.50 1.81
CA PHE A 67 -17.46 4.62 1.10
C PHE A 67 -18.26 4.16 -0.13
N ASP A 68 -19.29 4.92 -0.47
CA ASP A 68 -20.06 4.78 -1.72
C ASP A 68 -19.35 5.48 -2.90
N LYS A 69 -19.91 5.32 -4.11
CA LYS A 69 -19.38 5.96 -5.32
C LYS A 69 -19.41 7.49 -5.27
N ASN A 70 -20.25 8.06 -4.41
CA ASN A 70 -20.37 9.50 -4.19
C ASN A 70 -19.44 9.99 -3.07
N GLY A 71 -18.62 9.10 -2.49
CA GLY A 71 -17.68 9.39 -1.41
C GLY A 71 -18.33 9.55 -0.04
N ASN A 72 -19.59 9.16 0.15
CA ASN A 72 -20.24 9.16 1.45
C ASN A 72 -19.94 7.85 2.20
N PRO A 73 -19.74 7.90 3.52
CA PRO A 73 -19.54 6.69 4.31
C PRO A 73 -20.78 5.78 4.21
N LYS A 74 -20.56 4.49 3.97
CA LYS A 74 -21.63 3.49 4.00
C LYS A 74 -22.03 3.29 5.46
N SER A 75 -23.28 3.61 5.80
CA SER A 75 -23.86 3.75 7.14
C SER A 75 -23.89 2.46 8.02
N ASN A 76 -22.94 1.54 7.92
CA ASN A 76 -22.92 0.33 8.75
C ASN A 76 -21.70 0.22 9.67
N ARG A 77 -21.41 1.31 10.38
CA ARG A 77 -20.78 1.31 11.71
C ARG A 77 -20.99 2.62 12.44
#